data_AF-A0A843LX38-F1
#
_entry.id   AF-A0A843LX38-F1
#
_cell.length_a   1.000
_cell.length_b   1.000
_cell.length_c   1.000
_cell.angle_alpha   90.00
_cell.angle_beta   90.00
_cell.angle_gamma   90.00
#
_symmetry.space_group_name_H-M   'P 1'
#
loop_
_entity.id
_entity.type
_entity.pdbx_description
1 polymer ?
#
loop_
_entity_poly.entity_id
_entity_poly.type
_entity_poly.pdbx_seq_one_letter_code
_entity_poly.pdbx_strand_id
1 'polypeptide(L)' 'MAYLDAMESLVMCCPRCDILITVMVQDCLEGREFPCPICGEVIAFKFTPEEMEQKLEMAKKNQERALRRQFPLTFGDV' A
#
# COMPACT_ATOMS: atom_id res chain seq x y z
N MET A 1 11.62 4.63 -16.72
CA MET A 1 11.75 3.97 -15.39
C MET A 1 10.95 4.81 -14.42
N ALA A 2 9.77 4.34 -14.03
CA ALA A 2 9.05 4.94 -12.92
C ALA A 2 9.97 4.88 -11.71
N TYR A 3 10.35 6.04 -11.19
CA TYR A 3 11.02 6.12 -9.90
C TYR A 3 9.97 5.66 -8.89
N LEU A 4 10.09 4.43 -8.40
CA LEU A 4 9.37 3.98 -7.21
C LEU A 4 9.84 4.91 -6.09
N ASP A 5 8.99 5.84 -5.70
CA ASP A 5 9.35 6.86 -4.73
C ASP A 5 9.55 6.16 -3.39
N ALA A 6 10.80 6.10 -2.91
CA ALA A 6 11.21 5.28 -1.76
C ALA A 6 10.50 5.67 -0.45
N MET A 7 9.72 6.76 -0.46
CA MET A 7 8.91 7.26 0.64
C MET A 7 7.46 6.74 0.62
N GLU A 8 7.04 5.98 -0.39
CA GLU A 8 5.69 5.42 -0.43
C GLU A 8 5.50 4.26 0.56
N SER A 9 4.37 4.28 1.25
CA SER A 9 3.94 3.24 2.18
C SER A 9 2.63 2.59 1.73
N LEU A 10 2.49 1.31 2.00
CA LEU A 10 1.32 0.50 1.71
C LEU A 10 0.70 0.02 3.00
N VAL A 11 -0.63 -0.11 3.01
CA VAL A 11 -1.36 -0.71 4.12
C VAL A 11 -1.73 -2.13 3.74
N MET A 12 -1.28 -3.11 4.52
CA MET A 12 -1.40 -4.54 4.25
C MET A 12 -2.01 -5.27 5.45
N CYS A 13 -2.74 -6.36 5.22
CA CYS A 13 -3.35 -7.14 6.28
C CYS A 13 -2.41 -8.21 6.85
N CYS A 14 -2.37 -8.35 8.17
CA CYS A 14 -1.81 -9.54 8.80
C CYS A 14 -2.66 -10.78 8.45
N PRO A 15 -2.07 -11.89 7.98
CA PRO A 15 -2.83 -13.08 7.59
C PRO A 15 -3.55 -13.78 8.76
N ARG A 16 -3.17 -13.48 10.01
CA ARG A 16 -3.72 -14.12 11.21
C ARG A 16 -4.72 -13.25 11.97
N CYS A 17 -4.42 -11.96 12.09
CA CYS A 17 -5.23 -11.02 12.89
C CYS A 17 -6.12 -10.12 12.04
N ASP A 18 -5.90 -10.10 10.73
CA ASP A 18 -6.57 -9.22 9.77
C ASP A 18 -6.48 -7.71 10.12
N ILE A 19 -5.49 -7.36 10.95
CA ILE A 19 -5.17 -5.98 11.25
C ILE A 19 -4.43 -5.34 10.09
N LEU A 20 -4.63 -4.04 9.93
CA LEU A 20 -3.93 -3.22 8.96
C LEU A 20 -2.55 -2.83 9.50
N ILE A 21 -1.51 -3.09 8.70
CA ILE A 21 -0.11 -2.78 9.00
C ILE A 21 0.42 -1.90 7.87
N THR A 22 1.00 -0.76 8.24
CA THR A 22 1.69 0.11 7.29
C THR A 22 3.11 -0.40 7.09
N VAL A 23 3.47 -0.66 5.84
CA VAL A 23 4.80 -1.14 5.43
C VAL A 23 5.37 -0.26 4.33
N MET A 24 6.69 -0.08 4.33
CA MET A 24 7.35 0.69 3.28
C MET A 24 7.45 -0.15 2.01
N VAL A 25 7.33 0.49 0.85
CA VAL A 25 7.52 -0.18 -0.44
C VAL A 25 8.90 -0.84 -0.53
N GLN A 26 9.94 -0.16 -0.03
CA GLN A 26 11.30 -0.70 -0.02
C GLN A 26 11.44 -1.97 0.82
N ASP A 27 10.88 -1.98 2.03
CA ASP A 27 10.88 -3.17 2.89
C ASP A 27 10.21 -4.37 2.18
N CYS A 28 9.19 -4.11 1.35
CA CYS A 28 8.50 -5.14 0.58
C CYS A 28 9.31 -5.66 -0.62
N LEU A 29 10.16 -4.83 -1.21
CA LEU A 29 11.06 -5.23 -2.31
C LEU A 29 12.26 -6.03 -1.78
N GLU A 30 12.78 -5.63 -0.63
CA GLU A 30 13.87 -6.31 0.07
C GLU A 30 13.41 -7.61 0.73
N GLY A 31 12.09 -7.77 0.96
CA GLY A 31 11.50 -8.93 1.61
C GLY A 31 11.76 -8.96 3.11
N ARG A 32 11.74 -7.80 3.75
CA ARG A 32 12.04 -7.64 5.16
C ARG A 32 10.95 -8.25 6.03
N GLU A 33 11.39 -8.91 7.09
CA GLU A 33 10.53 -9.54 8.08
C GLU A 33 10.24 -8.57 9.24
N PHE A 34 9.00 -8.55 9.70
CA PHE A 34 8.60 -7.80 10.90
C PHE A 34 7.55 -8.57 11.71
N PRO A 35 7.59 -8.47 13.05
CA PRO A 35 6.59 -9.10 13.90
C PRO A 35 5.28 -8.32 13.85
N CYS A 36 4.16 -9.03 13.70
CA CYS A 36 2.83 -8.47 13.90
C CYS A 36 2.68 -7.96 15.35
N PRO A 37 2.25 -6.70 15.56
CA PRO A 37 2.13 -6.15 16.92
C PRO A 37 1.05 -6.82 17.79
N ILE A 38 0.16 -7.63 17.19
CA ILE A 38 -0.96 -8.25 17.91
C ILE A 38 -0.70 -9.73 18.22
N CYS A 39 -0.30 -10.54 17.22
CA CYS A 39 -0.03 -11.96 17.43
C CYS A 39 1.44 -12.31 17.59
N GLY A 40 2.36 -11.38 17.32
CA GLY A 40 3.81 -11.64 17.32
C GLY A 40 4.29 -12.50 16.16
N GLU A 41 3.41 -12.94 15.26
CA GLU A 41 3.77 -13.71 14.07
C GLU A 41 4.68 -12.87 13.17
N VAL A 42 5.78 -13.47 12.71
CA VAL A 42 6.69 -12.81 11.77
C VAL A 42 6.08 -12.84 10.38
N ILE A 43 5.91 -11.67 9.76
CA ILE A 43 5.31 -11.50 8.44
C ILE A 43 6.36 -10.88 7.53
N ALA A 44 6.39 -11.35 6.29
CA ALA A 44 7.11 -10.72 5.20
C ALA A 44 6.17 -10.53 4.02
N PHE A 45 6.14 -9.32 3.46
CA PHE A 45 5.51 -9.09 2.17
C PHE A 45 6.62 -8.97 1.15
N LYS A 46 6.65 -9.89 0.17
CA LYS A 46 7.64 -9.86 -0.91
C LYS A 46 6.92 -9.75 -2.24
N PHE A 47 7.24 -8.71 -2.99
CA PHE A 47 6.70 -8.48 -4.33
C PHE A 47 7.84 -8.23 -5.30
N THR A 48 7.63 -8.60 -6.56
CA THR A 48 8.54 -8.15 -7.63
C THR A 48 8.34 -6.65 -7.88
N PRO A 49 9.32 -5.96 -8.49
CA PRO A 49 9.16 -4.56 -8.87
C PRO A 49 7.93 -4.32 -9.77
N GLU A 50 7.63 -5.26 -10.66
CA GLU A 50 6.50 -5.21 -11.59
C GLU A 50 5.15 -5.33 -10.84
N GLU A 51 5.05 -6.27 -9.90
CA GLU A 51 3.87 -6.43 -9.05
C GLU A 51 3.64 -5.19 -8.17
N MET A 52 4.73 -4.59 -7.68
CA MET A 52 4.69 -3.40 -6.85
C MET A 52 4.17 -2.20 -7.64
N GLU A 53 4.66 -1.98 -8.86
CA GLU A 53 4.20 -0.91 -9.75
C GLU A 53 2.70 -1.01 -10.02
N GLN A 54 2.20 -2.21 -10.33
CA GLN A 54 0.77 -2.44 -10.54
C GLN A 54 -0.06 -2.13 -9.30
N LYS A 55 0.41 -2.50 -8.10
CA LYS A 55 -0.29 -2.23 -6.85
C LYS A 55 -0.35 -0.74 -6.52
N LEU A 56 0.75 -0.01 -6.73
CA LEU A 56 0.80 1.44 -6.53
C LEU A 56 -0.12 2.17 -7.49
N GLU A 57 -0.13 1.78 -8.76
CA GLU A 57 -1.05 2.38 -9.73
C GLU A 57 -2.53 2.15 -9.36
N MET A 58 -2.86 0.95 -8.88
CA MET A 58 -4.20 0.64 -8.39
C MET A 58 -4.55 1.44 -7.13
N ALA A 59 -3.62 1.57 -6.18
CA ALA A 59 -3.81 2.37 -4.98
C ALA A 59 -4.07 3.84 -5.30
N LYS A 60 -3.30 4.42 -6.24
CA LYS A 60 -3.48 5.79 -6.71
C LYS A 60 -4.85 6.00 -7.35
N LYS A 61 -5.25 5.12 -8.28
CA LYS A 61 -6.59 5.18 -8.90
C LYS A 61 -7.71 5.08 -7.87
N ASN A 62 -7.54 4.24 -6.85
CA ASN A 62 -8.52 4.09 -5.78
C ASN A 62 -8.59 5.34 -4.88
N GLN A 63 -7.46 5.94 -4.54
CA GLN A 63 -7.40 7.20 -3.79
C GLN A 63 -8.04 8.34 -4.59
N GLU A 64 -7.74 8.49 -5.88
CA GLU A 64 -8.37 9.48 -6.75
C GLU A 64 -9.89 9.30 -6.82
N ARG A 65 -10.37 8.06 -6.97
CA ARG A 65 -11.80 7.74 -6.94
C ARG A 65 -12.43 8.07 -5.58
N ALA A 66 -11.76 7.77 -4.47
CA ALA A 66 -12.26 8.08 -3.14
C ALA A 66 -12.33 9.60 -2.91
N LEU A 67 -11.28 10.33 -3.28
CA LEU A 67 -11.23 11.80 -3.21
C LEU A 67 -12.35 12.45 -4.02
N ARG A 68 -12.59 11.99 -5.25
CA ARG A 68 -13.71 12.48 -6.07
C ARG A 68 -15.07 12.27 -5.41
N ARG A 69 -15.28 11.11 -4.76
CA ARG A 69 -16.53 10.84 -4.02
C ARG A 69 -16.66 11.71 -2.76
N GLN A 70 -15.55 12.00 -2.09
CA GLN A 70 -15.53 12.71 -0.82
C GLN A 70 -15.60 14.23 -1.00
N PHE A 71 -15.14 14.75 -2.15
CA PHE A 71 -15.13 16.17 -2.48
C PHE A 71 -15.77 16.45 -3.86
N PRO A 72 -17.05 16.12 -4.08
CA PRO A 72 -17.69 16.29 -5.39
C PRO A 72 -17.65 17.75 -5.89
N LEU A 73 -17.69 18.74 -4.99
CA LEU A 73 -17.68 20.17 -5.32
C LEU A 73 -16.32 20.69 -5.83
N THR A 74 -15.20 20.05 -5.49
CA THR A 74 -13.86 20.48 -5.97
C THR A 74 -13.53 19.92 -7.35
N PHE A 75 -14.25 18.88 -7.79
CA PHE A 75 -14.04 18.23 -9.08
C PHE A 75 -15.05 18.65 -10.16
N GLY A 76 -16.00 19.52 -9.82
CA GLY A 76 -16.80 20.30 -10.76
C GLY A 76 -17.57 19.49 -11.80
N ASP A 77 -18.72 18.93 -11.41
CA ASP A 77 -19.78 18.69 -12.38
C ASP A 77 -20.60 19.99 -12.53
N VAL A 78 -20.48 20.63 -13.69
CA VAL A 78 -21.63 21.26 -14.35
C VAL A 78 -22.14 20.26 -15.37
#